data_AF-X1PC93-F1
#
_entry.id   AF-X1PC93-F1
#
_cell.length_a   1.000
_cell.length_b   1.000
_cell.length_c   1.000
_cell.angle_alpha   90.00
_cell.angle_beta   90.00
_cell.angle_gamma   90.00
#
_symmetry.space_group_name_H-M   'P 1'
#
loop_
_entity.id
_entity.type
_entity.pdbx_description
1 polymer ?
#
loop_
_entity_poly.entity_id
_entity_poly.type
_entity_poly.pdbx_seq_one_letter_code
_entity_poly.pdbx_strand_id
1 'polypeptide(L)' 'MKVKVFETKQEMGKAAAEKAARILINTIKEKGEAVFVVATGASQFEFLENLTSMPSFDWSKTTMFLNIEAG' A
#
# COMPACT_ATOMS: atom_id res chain seq x y z
N MET A 1 6.02 -2.06 -18.59
CA MET A 1 4.85 -2.24 -17.69
C MET A 1 4.78 -3.70 -17.26
N LYS A 2 4.59 -4.02 -15.97
CA LYS A 2 4.46 -5.42 -15.50
C LYS A 2 3.04 -5.67 -15.01
N VAL A 3 2.31 -6.53 -15.71
CA VAL A 3 0.94 -6.92 -15.36
C VAL A 3 0.97 -8.21 -14.55
N LYS A 4 0.15 -8.28 -13.50
CA LYS A 4 -0.12 -9.51 -12.74
C LYS A 4 -1.63 -9.74 -12.73
N VAL A 5 -2.03 -10.97 -12.96
CA VAL A 5 -3.43 -11.40 -12.93
C VAL A 5 -3.58 -12.37 -11.76
N PHE A 6 -4.66 -12.22 -11.00
CA PHE A 6 -4.99 -13.03 -9.83
C PHE A 6 -6.43 -13.52 -9.97
N GLU A 7 -6.75 -14.65 -9.36
CA GLU A 7 -8.08 -15.25 -9.48
C GLU A 7 -9.11 -14.51 -8.63
N THR A 8 -8.68 -13.95 -7.50
CA THR A 8 -9.56 -13.25 -6.55
C THR A 8 -9.07 -11.84 -6.21
N LYS A 9 -10.01 -10.98 -5.77
CA LYS A 9 -9.69 -9.64 -5.27
C LYS A 9 -8.80 -9.71 -4.02
N GLN A 10 -9.01 -10.71 -3.19
CA GLN A 10 -8.25 -10.95 -1.96
C GLN A 10 -6.78 -11.26 -2.28
N GLU A 11 -6.52 -12.16 -3.24
CA GLU A 11 -5.16 -12.46 -3.70
C GLU A 11 -4.47 -11.24 -4.30
N MET A 12 -5.18 -10.49 -5.13
CA MET A 12 -4.68 -9.27 -5.73
C MET A 12 -4.33 -8.23 -4.65
N GLY A 13 -5.23 -7.99 -3.69
CA GLY A 13 -5.06 -7.05 -2.58
C GLY A 13 -3.87 -7.41 -1.72
N LYS A 14 -3.75 -8.69 -1.32
CA LYS A 14 -2.60 -9.20 -0.56
C LYS A 14 -1.29 -9.01 -1.32
N ALA A 15 -1.22 -9.41 -2.59
CA ALA A 15 -0.01 -9.30 -3.39
C ALA A 15 0.41 -7.83 -3.63
N ALA A 16 -0.55 -6.92 -3.75
CA ALA A 16 -0.31 -5.49 -3.83
C ALA A 16 0.22 -4.95 -2.49
N ALA A 17 -0.38 -5.35 -1.36
CA ALA A 17 0.02 -4.94 -0.02
C ALA A 17 1.46 -5.38 0.29
N GLU A 18 1.82 -6.64 0.00
CA GLU A 18 3.17 -7.15 0.21
C GLU A 18 4.23 -6.43 -0.63
N LYS A 19 3.84 -5.95 -1.81
CA LYS A 19 4.72 -5.14 -2.66
C LYS A 19 4.89 -3.74 -2.06
N ALA A 20 3.79 -3.11 -1.66
CA ALA A 20 3.82 -1.78 -1.05
C ALA A 20 4.63 -1.78 0.25
N ALA A 21 4.38 -2.74 1.14
CA ALA A 21 5.12 -2.87 2.41
C ALA A 21 6.63 -2.99 2.19
N ARG A 22 7.07 -3.83 1.23
CA ARG A 22 8.50 -3.95 0.88
C ARG A 22 9.11 -2.62 0.44
N ILE A 23 8.40 -1.87 -0.41
CA ILE A 23 8.86 -0.57 -0.90
C ILE A 23 8.95 0.43 0.26
N LEU A 24 7.91 0.51 1.08
CA LEU A 24 7.83 1.47 2.18
C LEU A 24 8.86 1.17 3.28
N ILE A 25 9.01 -0.10 3.68
CA ILE A 25 10.03 -0.52 4.67
C ILE A 25 11.42 -0.17 4.18
N ASN A 26 11.74 -0.43 2.90
CA ASN A 26 13.04 -0.08 2.34
C ASN A 26 13.23 1.44 2.30
N THR A 27 12.20 2.19 1.93
CA THR A 27 12.24 3.67 1.92
C THR A 27 12.50 4.23 3.32
N ILE A 28 11.81 3.71 4.34
CA ILE A 28 12.04 4.11 5.75
C ILE A 28 13.47 3.78 6.19
N LYS A 29 14.01 2.61 5.81
CA LYS A 29 15.40 2.23 6.13
C LYS A 29 16.41 3.17 5.48
N GLU A 30 16.17 3.57 4.24
CA GLU A 30 17.09 4.39 3.46
C GLU A 30 17.01 5.89 3.80
N LYS A 31 15.80 6.39 4.07
CA LYS A 31 15.52 7.83 4.17
C LYS A 31 15.00 8.29 5.54
N GLY A 32 14.70 7.35 6.45
CA GLY A 32 14.11 7.64 7.74
C GLY A 32 12.58 7.79 7.73
N GLU A 33 11.98 8.07 6.58
CA GLU A 33 10.53 8.24 6.40
C GLU A 33 10.05 7.76 5.03
N ALA A 34 8.74 7.50 4.90
CA ALA A 34 8.11 7.20 3.61
C ALA A 34 6.84 8.03 3.39
N VAL A 35 6.76 8.67 2.22
CA VAL A 35 5.60 9.45 1.79
C VAL A 35 4.97 8.77 0.58
N PHE A 36 3.66 8.53 0.62
CA PHE A 36 2.94 7.86 -0.46
C PHE A 36 1.53 8.39 -0.66
N VAL A 37 0.99 8.14 -1.86
CA VAL A 37 -0.37 8.51 -2.24
C VAL A 37 -1.20 7.24 -2.40
N VAL A 38 -2.44 7.29 -1.91
CA VAL A 38 -3.43 6.24 -2.12
C VAL A 38 -4.59 6.83 -2.90
N ALA A 39 -5.09 6.09 -3.89
CA ALA A 39 -6.27 6.51 -4.65
C ALA A 39 -7.55 6.14 -3.87
N THR A 40 -8.69 6.71 -4.25
CA THR A 40 -9.99 6.34 -3.65
C THR A 40 -10.65 5.17 -4.40
N GLY A 41 -11.62 4.51 -3.76
CA GLY A 41 -12.47 3.49 -4.38
C GLY A 41 -12.48 2.14 -3.66
N ALA A 42 -13.59 1.41 -3.80
CA ALA A 42 -13.81 0.12 -3.11
C ALA A 42 -12.84 -0.99 -3.56
N SER A 43 -12.18 -0.85 -4.71
CA SER A 43 -11.19 -1.82 -5.21
C SER A 43 -9.92 -1.93 -4.36
N GLN A 44 -9.77 -1.07 -3.35
CA GLN A 44 -8.57 -1.00 -2.51
C GLN A 44 -8.78 -1.54 -1.10
N PHE A 45 -9.99 -1.96 -0.73
CA PHE A 45 -10.27 -2.41 0.63
C PHE A 45 -9.41 -3.60 1.03
N GLU A 46 -9.33 -4.65 0.20
CA GLU A 46 -8.49 -5.80 0.48
C GLU A 46 -7.00 -5.43 0.53
N PHE A 47 -6.56 -4.46 -0.29
CA PHE A 47 -5.19 -3.96 -0.24
C PHE A 47 -4.87 -3.25 1.08
N LEU A 48 -5.73 -2.32 1.51
CA LEU A 48 -5.53 -1.56 2.74
C LEU A 48 -5.60 -2.45 3.97
N GLU A 49 -6.57 -3.35 4.04
CA GLU A 49 -6.70 -4.33 5.13
C GLU A 49 -5.45 -5.20 5.27
N ASN A 50 -4.95 -5.73 4.15
CA ASN A 50 -3.71 -6.51 4.16
C ASN A 50 -2.49 -5.67 4.52
N LEU A 51 -2.41 -4.41 4.06
CA LEU A 51 -1.26 -3.55 4.35
C LEU A 51 -1.22 -3.12 5.82
N THR A 52 -2.36 -2.72 6.40
CA THR A 52 -2.45 -2.25 7.79
C THR A 52 -2.34 -3.37 8.82
N SER A 53 -2.60 -4.62 8.43
CA SER A 53 -2.46 -5.80 9.31
C SER A 53 -1.02 -6.33 9.38
N MET A 54 -0.08 -5.83 8.57
CA MET A 54 1.29 -6.32 8.58
C MET A 54 2.03 -5.94 9.87
N PRO A 55 2.65 -6.92 10.56
CA PRO A 55 3.51 -6.63 11.69
C PRO A 55 4.78 -5.91 11.22
N SER A 56 5.41 -5.17 12.13
CA SER A 56 6.71 -4.51 11.91
C SER A 56 6.71 -3.31 10.97
N PHE A 57 5.54 -2.69 10.74
CA PHE A 57 5.44 -1.44 10.00
C PHE A 57 5.40 -0.24 10.95
N ASP A 58 6.42 0.62 10.89
CA ASP A 58 6.49 1.82 11.73
C ASP A 58 5.68 2.96 11.08
N TRP A 59 4.38 2.98 11.38
CA TRP A 59 3.46 4.00 10.87
C TRP A 59 3.85 5.43 11.28
N SER A 60 4.59 5.61 12.38
CA SER A 60 5.04 6.92 12.85
C SER A 60 6.03 7.59 11.88
N LYS A 61 6.65 6.80 11.00
CA LYS A 61 7.59 7.25 9.96
C LYS A 61 6.95 7.37 8.59
N THR A 62 5.63 7.44 8.53
CA THR A 62 4.90 7.53 7.26
C THR A 62 3.99 8.73 7.19
N THR A 63 3.86 9.28 5.98
CA THR A 63 2.84 10.27 5.64
C THR A 63 2.08 9.77 4.42
N MET A 64 0.75 9.69 4.54
CA MET A 64 -0.13 9.26 3.48
C MET A 64 -0.98 10.43 3.00
N PHE A 65 -1.03 10.63 1.69
CA PHE A 65 -1.97 11.54 1.05
C PHE A 65 -3.07 10.75 0.34
N LEU A 66 -4.29 11.26 0.41
CA LEU A 66 -5.42 10.70 -0.33
C LEU A 66 -5.63 11.51 -1.61
N ASN A 67 -5.62 10.85 -2.77
CA ASN A 67 -6.03 11.52 -4.00
C ASN A 67 -7.56 11.51 -4.10
N ILE A 68 -8.17 12.66 -3.83
CA ILE A 68 -9.59 12.90 -4.08
C ILE A 68 -9.67 13.61 -5.43
N GLU A 69 -10.16 12.93 -6.46
CA GLU A 69 -10.63 13.64 -7.65
C GLU A 69 -11.87 14.44 -7.23
N ALA A 70 -11.72 15.76 -7.10
CA ALA A 70 -12.86 16.66 -7.09
C ALA A 70 -13.47 16.61 -8.49
N GLY A 71 -14.60 15.90 -8.61
CA GLY A 71 -15.45 15.96 -9.80
C GLY A 71 -16.03 17.36 -10.00
#